data_AF-A0A7X5WPH7-F1
#
_entry.id   AF-A0A7X5WPH7-F1
#
_cell.length_a   1.000
_cell.length_b   1.000
_cell.length_c   1.000
_cell.angle_alpha   90.00
_cell.angle_beta   90.00
_cell.angle_gamma   90.00
#
_symmetry.space_group_name_H-M   'P 1'
#
loop_
_entity.id
_entity.type
_entity.pdbx_description
1 polymer ?
#
loop_
_entity_poly.entity_id
_entity_poly.type
_entity_poly.pdbx_seq_one_letter_code
_entity_poly.pdbx_strand_id
1 'polypeptide(L)' 'PELLEAGDLVVVNRTRVRRARLRGRRMTGGAIELLLLGTLDGGRWDALARPARRLRPGAEIEIGGHTVRVVAG' A
#
# COMPACT_ATOMS: atom_id res chain seq x y z
N PRO A 1 -1.87 -0.44 36.28
CA PRO A 1 -0.50 -0.98 36.46
C PRO A 1 -0.48 -2.33 37.17
N GLU A 2 -1.45 -2.58 38.06
CA GLU A 2 -1.60 -3.81 38.85
C GLU A 2 -1.91 -5.09 38.04
N LEU A 3 -2.11 -4.98 36.73
CA LEU A 3 -2.50 -6.08 35.85
C LEU A 3 -1.34 -6.70 35.06
N LEU A 4 -0.10 -6.25 35.28
CA LEU A 4 1.07 -6.68 34.52
C LEU A 4 2.19 -7.14 35.45
N GLU A 5 2.83 -8.23 35.09
CA GLU A 5 3.96 -8.79 35.83
C GLU A 5 5.30 -8.44 35.16
N ALA A 6 6.39 -8.62 35.91
CA ALA A 6 7.73 -8.44 35.38
C ALA A 6 8.00 -9.46 34.27
N GLY A 7 8.24 -8.96 33.06
CA GLY A 7 8.46 -9.79 31.86
C GLY A 7 7.37 -9.62 30.80
N ASP A 8 6.24 -9.00 31.13
CA ASP A 8 5.18 -8.74 30.17
C ASP A 8 5.56 -7.66 29.15
N LEU A 9 5.29 -7.92 27.87
CA LEU A 9 5.44 -6.96 26.78
C LEU A 9 4.08 -6.39 26.40
N VAL A 10 3.86 -5.12 26.72
CA VAL A 10 2.68 -4.39 26.25
C VAL A 10 2.95 -3.78 24.89
N VAL A 11 2.33 -4.32 23.85
CA VAL A 11 2.35 -3.73 22.51
C VAL A 11 1.09 -2.91 22.30
N VAL A 12 1.22 -1.58 22.38
CA VAL A 12 0.10 -0.67 22.13
C VAL A 12 0.07 -0.31 20.65
N ASN A 13 -1.03 -0.65 19.99
CA ASN A 13 -1.25 -0.24 18.60
C ASN A 13 -1.81 1.18 18.54
N ARG A 14 -1.09 2.09 17.86
CA ARG A 14 -1.57 3.46 17.58
C ARG A 14 -1.81 3.62 16.08
N THR A 15 -3.03 3.33 15.64
CA THR A 15 -3.41 3.42 14.22
C THR A 15 -3.94 4.81 13.87
N ARG A 16 -3.50 5.39 12.75
CA ARG A 16 -4.09 6.62 12.17
C ARG A 16 -4.65 6.30 10.78
N VAL A 17 -5.94 6.55 10.56
CA VAL A 17 -6.57 6.34 9.25
C VAL A 17 -6.06 7.39 8.27
N ARG A 18 -5.39 6.96 7.20
CA ARG A 18 -5.04 7.80 6.05
C ARG A 18 -6.00 7.48 4.89
N ARG A 19 -6.66 8.50 4.32
CA ARG A 19 -7.44 8.34 3.08
C ARG A 19 -6.46 8.25 1.91
N ALA A 20 -5.89 7.07 1.70
CA ALA A 20 -4.82 6.86 0.73
C ALA A 20 -5.18 5.77 -0.31
N ARG A 21 -6.47 5.63 -0.63
CA ARG A 21 -6.94 4.72 -1.68
C ARG A 21 -6.96 5.42 -3.03
N LEU A 22 -6.26 4.83 -3.99
CA LEU A 22 -6.28 5.23 -5.38
C LEU A 22 -6.97 4.15 -6.21
N ARG A 23 -7.83 4.58 -7.14
CA ARG A 23 -8.44 3.69 -8.12
C ARG A 23 -7.73 3.91 -9.45
N GLY A 24 -7.37 2.81 -10.10
CA GLY A 24 -6.70 2.82 -11.38
C GLY A 24 -7.15 1.70 -12.28
N ARG A 25 -6.52 1.64 -13.45
CA ARG A 25 -6.73 0.61 -14.45
C ARG A 25 -5.38 0.13 -14.94
N ARG A 26 -5.19 -1.19 -15.01
CA ARG A 26 -3.98 -1.77 -15.60
C ARG A 26 -3.96 -1.46 -17.09
N MET A 27 -2.78 -1.28 -17.68
CA MET A 27 -2.67 -1.12 -19.14
C MET A 27 -3.22 -2.33 -19.91
N THR A 28 -3.14 -3.51 -19.32
CA THR A 28 -3.73 -4.76 -19.86
C THR A 28 -5.26 -4.83 -19.72
N GLY A 29 -5.90 -3.77 -19.19
CA GLY A 29 -7.30 -3.77 -18.81
C GLY A 29 -7.55 -4.31 -17.39
N GLY A 30 -8.72 -3.99 -16.86
CA GLY A 30 -9.16 -4.37 -15.52
C GLY A 30 -8.87 -3.31 -14.46
N ALA A 31 -9.84 -3.11 -13.57
CA ALA A 31 -9.73 -2.19 -12.45
C ALA A 31 -8.72 -2.70 -11.40
N ILE A 32 -8.06 -1.76 -10.73
CA ILE A 32 -7.18 -2.02 -9.61
C ILE A 32 -7.33 -0.91 -8.56
N GLU A 33 -7.33 -1.30 -7.30
CA GLU A 33 -7.26 -0.38 -6.15
C GLU A 33 -5.86 -0.48 -5.53
N LEU A 34 -5.26 0.66 -5.23
CA LEU A 34 -4.02 0.77 -4.46
C LEU A 34 -4.32 1.45 -3.14
N LEU A 35 -3.88 0.85 -2.04
CA LEU A 35 -3.87 1.47 -0.71
C LEU A 35 -2.42 1.84 -0.38
N LEU A 36 -2.10 3.14 -0.37
CA LEU A 36 -0.76 3.61 -0.04
C LEU A 36 -0.51 3.45 1.46
N LEU A 37 0.62 2.84 1.81
CA LEU A 37 1.07 2.57 3.16
C LEU A 37 2.04 3.64 3.66
N GLY A 38 2.94 4.09 2.80
CA GLY A 38 3.97 5.08 3.13
C GLY A 38 4.76 5.52 1.91
N THR A 39 5.39 6.69 2.02
CA THR A 39 6.33 7.22 1.04
C THR A 39 7.68 6.54 1.19
N LEU A 40 8.33 6.27 0.07
CA LEU A 40 9.73 5.90 -0.05
C LEU A 40 10.49 7.02 -0.76
N ASP A 41 11.82 6.94 -0.78
CA ASP A 41 12.65 7.90 -1.50
C ASP A 41 12.45 7.82 -3.02
N GLY A 42 12.64 8.97 -3.69
CA GLY A 42 12.57 9.07 -5.15
C GLY A 42 11.15 9.02 -5.71
N GLY A 43 10.15 9.52 -4.96
CA GLY A 43 8.75 9.56 -5.40
C GLY A 43 8.05 8.19 -5.43
N ARG A 44 8.65 7.19 -4.77
CA ARG A 44 8.10 5.84 -4.67
C ARG A 44 7.20 5.71 -3.45
N TRP A 45 6.34 4.71 -3.47
CA TRP A 45 5.41 4.44 -2.39
C TRP A 45 5.28 2.94 -2.17
N ASP A 46 5.17 2.54 -0.91
CA ASP A 46 4.67 1.22 -0.55
C ASP A 46 3.15 1.21 -0.64
N ALA A 47 2.58 0.18 -1.28
CA ALA A 47 1.14 0.08 -1.47
C ALA A 47 0.66 -1.38 -1.48
N LEU A 48 -0.54 -1.60 -0.93
CA LEU A 48 -1.27 -2.85 -1.15
C LEU A 48 -2.16 -2.71 -2.38
N ALA A 49 -2.10 -3.68 -3.28
CA ALA A 49 -2.89 -3.70 -4.50
C ALA A 49 -4.04 -4.72 -4.45
N ARG A 50 -5.19 -4.39 -5.05
CA ARG A 50 -6.30 -5.33 -5.26
C ARG A 50 -6.95 -5.13 -6.64
N PRO A 51 -6.97 -6.15 -7.53
CA PRO A 51 -6.32 -7.45 -7.40
C PRO A 51 -4.79 -7.34 -7.63
N ALA A 52 -3.98 -8.04 -6.81
CA ALA A 52 -2.51 -8.03 -6.93
C ALA A 52 -1.94 -9.21 -7.75
N ARG A 53 -2.71 -10.29 -7.99
CA ARG A 53 -2.20 -11.57 -8.51
C ARG A 53 -1.33 -11.47 -9.77
N ARG A 54 -1.66 -10.55 -10.68
CA ARG A 54 -0.96 -10.31 -11.95
C ARG A 54 -0.17 -9.00 -11.93
N LEU A 55 0.13 -8.45 -10.77
CA LEU A 55 1.03 -7.31 -10.65
C LEU A 55 2.46 -7.86 -10.53
N ARG A 56 3.37 -7.35 -11.34
CA ARG A 56 4.78 -7.72 -11.40
C ARG A 56 5.60 -6.44 -11.58
N PRO A 57 6.89 -6.40 -11.20
CA PRO A 57 7.78 -5.33 -11.58
C PRO A 57 7.70 -5.04 -13.09
N GLY A 58 7.67 -3.76 -13.45
CA GLY A 58 7.44 -3.29 -14.81
C GLY A 58 5.97 -3.11 -15.20
N ALA A 59 5.00 -3.62 -14.43
CA ALA A 59 3.58 -3.41 -14.73
C ALA A 59 3.20 -1.93 -14.60
N GLU A 60 2.41 -1.44 -15.55
CA GLU A 60 1.94 -0.06 -15.60
C GLU A 60 0.45 0.03 -15.27
N ILE A 61 0.09 1.08 -14.53
CA ILE A 61 -1.25 1.34 -14.04
C ILE A 61 -1.56 2.81 -14.29
N GLU A 62 -2.69 3.07 -14.92
CA GLU A 62 -3.22 4.41 -15.10
C GLU A 62 -4.06 4.80 -13.88
N ILE A 63 -3.76 5.96 -13.30
CA ILE A 63 -4.43 6.52 -12.12
C ILE A 63 -4.62 8.02 -12.36
N GLY A 64 -5.87 8.46 -12.51
CA GLY A 64 -6.20 9.89 -12.61
C GLY A 64 -5.45 10.64 -13.71
N GLY A 65 -5.17 9.99 -14.86
CA GLY A 65 -4.41 10.58 -15.97
C GLY A 65 -2.88 10.45 -15.85
N HIS A 66 -2.37 9.81 -14.80
CA HIS A 66 -0.95 9.52 -14.63
C HIS A 66 -0.66 8.03 -14.75
N THR A 67 0.46 7.68 -15.37
CA THR A 67 0.97 6.31 -15.38
C THR A 67 1.91 6.09 -14.22
N VAL A 68 1.62 5.11 -13.39
CA VAL A 68 2.53 4.62 -12.34
C VAL A 68 3.05 3.25 -12.71
N ARG A 69 4.29 2.96 -12.31
CA ARG A 69 4.96 1.70 -12.58
C ARG A 69 5.24 0.94 -11.29
N VAL A 70 5.02 -0.36 -11.31
CA VAL A 70 5.41 -1.26 -10.24
C VAL A 70 6.90 -1.51 -10.34
N VAL A 71 7.65 -1.14 -9.29
CA VAL A 71 9.11 -1.25 -9.27
C VAL A 71 9.60 -2.50 -8.51
N ALA A 72 8.80 -3.00 -7.58
CA ALA A 72 9.05 -4.19 -6.78
C ALA A 72 7.71 -4.80 -6.34
N GLY A 73 7.70 -6.08 -5.96
CA GLY A 73 6.51 -6.79 -5.49
C GLY A 73 6.84 -8.12 -4.84
#